data_AF-A0A3F3GZI3-F1
#
_entry.id   AF-A0A3F3GZI3-F1
#
_cell.length_a   1.000
_cell.length_b   1.000
_cell.length_c   1.000
_cell.angle_alpha   90.00
_cell.angle_beta   90.00
_cell.angle_gamma   90.00
#
_symmetry.space_group_name_H-M   'P 1'
#
loop_
_entity.id
_entity.type
_entity.pdbx_description
1 polymer ?
#
loop_
_entity_poly.entity_id
_entity_poly.type
_entity_poly.pdbx_seq_one_letter_code
_entity_poly.pdbx_strand_id
1 'polypeptide(L)'
;MKISGSKKQRFYIASAFKNKNLVNSISNGLINQGYIQTYDWTNNTKASSLQELRNIAKLEFEGVQEADFLIFIFPGGKGANIEFGIASGLKKESIF
;
A
#
# COMPACT_ATOMS: atom_id res chain seq x y z
N MET A 1 0.86 15.45 -33.12
CA MET A 1 0.05 14.50 -32.34
C MET A 1 0.76 14.24 -31.02
N LYS A 2 0.42 14.97 -29.95
CA LYS A 2 0.96 14.69 -28.60
C LYS A 2 0.14 13.54 -28.03
N ILE A 3 0.72 12.35 -27.96
CA ILE A 3 0.17 11.29 -27.12
C ILE A 3 0.48 11.74 -25.68
N SER A 4 -0.48 12.38 -25.01
CA SER A 4 -0.36 12.63 -23.58
C SER A 4 -0.35 11.27 -22.89
N GLY A 5 0.82 10.80 -22.47
CA GLY A 5 0.90 9.61 -21.63
C GLY A 5 0.02 9.84 -20.41
N SER A 6 -1.03 9.04 -20.24
CA SER A 6 -1.86 9.10 -19.04
C SER A 6 -0.97 8.85 -17.83
N LYS A 7 -1.11 9.67 -16.78
CA LYS A 7 -0.41 9.46 -15.52
C LYS A 7 -0.79 8.07 -15.01
N LYS A 8 0.18 7.18 -14.82
CA LYS A 8 -0.06 5.87 -14.19
C LYS A 8 -0.59 6.09 -12.78
N GLN A 9 -1.71 5.48 -12.46
CA GLN A 9 -2.29 5.57 -11.11
C GLN A 9 -1.48 4.72 -10.13
N ARG A 10 -1.29 5.28 -8.94
CA ARG A 10 -0.52 4.70 -7.85
C ARG A 10 -1.43 4.12 -6.79
N PHE A 11 -1.09 2.96 -6.25
CA PHE A 11 -1.89 2.28 -5.24
C PHE A 11 -1.04 1.80 -4.06
N TYR A 12 -1.72 1.64 -2.92
CA TYR A 12 -1.19 0.98 -1.73
C TYR A 12 -2.19 -0.08 -1.27
N ILE A 13 -1.71 -1.25 -0.84
CA ILE A 13 -2.56 -2.32 -0.32
C ILE A 13 -2.32 -2.49 1.19
N ALA A 14 -3.33 -2.19 2.01
CA ALA A 14 -3.31 -2.42 3.45
C ALA A 14 -3.95 -3.78 3.78
N SER A 15 -3.25 -4.63 4.54
CA SER A 15 -3.81 -5.90 5.01
C SER A 15 -3.07 -6.51 6.21
N ALA A 16 -3.56 -7.64 6.72
CA ALA A 16 -2.83 -8.42 7.71
C ALA A 16 -1.65 -9.19 7.09
N PHE A 17 -0.57 -9.41 7.86
CA PHE A 17 0.59 -10.21 7.46
C PHE A 17 0.23 -11.62 6.93
N LYS A 18 -0.83 -12.24 7.44
CA LYS A 18 -1.30 -13.55 6.97
C LYS A 18 -1.83 -13.52 5.52
N ASN A 19 -2.13 -12.35 4.98
CA ASN A 19 -2.68 -12.16 3.64
C ASN A 19 -1.60 -11.84 2.58
N LYS A 20 -0.29 -11.95 2.90
CA LYS A 20 0.81 -11.62 1.96
C LYS A 20 0.64 -12.26 0.57
N ASN A 21 0.24 -13.53 0.49
CA ASN A 21 0.05 -14.20 -0.79
C ASN A 21 -1.06 -13.56 -1.63
N LEU A 22 -2.18 -13.18 -0.99
CA LEU A 22 -3.29 -12.50 -1.66
C LEU A 22 -2.89 -11.07 -2.10
N VAL A 23 -2.19 -10.34 -1.25
CA VAL A 23 -1.65 -9.01 -1.55
C VAL A 23 -0.73 -9.07 -2.77
N ASN A 24 0.19 -10.04 -2.83
CA ASN A 24 1.09 -10.23 -3.97
C ASN A 24 0.33 -10.58 -5.24
N SER A 25 -0.68 -11.45 -5.16
CA SER A 25 -1.50 -11.79 -6.33
C SER A 25 -2.24 -10.58 -6.90
N ILE A 26 -2.84 -9.74 -6.04
CA ILE A 26 -3.55 -8.53 -6.46
C ILE A 26 -2.56 -7.49 -6.99
N SER A 27 -1.45 -7.25 -6.29
CA SER A 27 -0.43 -6.30 -6.70
C SER A 27 0.12 -6.63 -8.08
N ASN A 28 0.50 -7.89 -8.32
CA ASN A 28 0.98 -8.35 -9.62
C ASN A 28 -0.07 -8.14 -10.72
N GLY A 29 -1.34 -8.39 -10.44
CA GLY A 29 -2.45 -8.12 -11.37
C GLY A 29 -2.53 -6.65 -11.77
N LEU A 30 -2.47 -5.74 -10.81
CA LEU A 30 -2.50 -4.29 -11.03
C LEU A 30 -1.25 -3.79 -11.75
N ILE A 31 -0.07 -4.27 -11.36
CA ILE A 31 1.20 -3.92 -12.02
C ILE A 31 1.18 -4.34 -13.50
N ASN A 32 0.68 -5.53 -13.80
CA ASN A 32 0.53 -6.02 -15.19
C ASN A 32 -0.45 -5.17 -16.01
N GLN A 33 -1.39 -4.48 -15.37
CA GLN A 33 -2.30 -3.52 -16.01
C GLN A 33 -1.72 -2.10 -16.09
N GLY A 34 -0.51 -1.87 -15.60
CA GLY A 34 0.20 -0.60 -15.71
C GLY A 34 0.05 0.35 -14.51
N TYR A 35 -0.56 -0.10 -13.42
CA TYR A 35 -0.58 0.64 -12.16
C TYR A 35 0.79 0.58 -11.45
N ILE A 36 1.02 1.49 -10.49
CA ILE A 36 2.27 1.58 -9.73
C ILE A 36 1.99 1.32 -8.25
N GLN A 37 2.62 0.30 -7.67
CA GLN A 37 2.60 0.12 -6.21
C GLN A 37 3.56 1.13 -5.57
N THR A 38 3.10 1.90 -4.58
CA THR A 38 3.94 2.92 -3.92
C THR A 38 4.89 2.33 -2.89
N TYR A 39 4.45 1.29 -2.19
CA TYR A 39 5.28 0.55 -1.26
C TYR A 39 4.80 -0.89 -1.14
N ASP A 40 5.75 -1.82 -1.15
CA ASP A 40 5.51 -3.25 -1.00
C ASP A 40 6.02 -3.74 0.37
N TRP A 41 5.15 -3.65 1.37
CA TRP A 41 5.42 -4.14 2.73
C TRP A 41 5.52 -5.67 2.80
N THR A 42 5.11 -6.41 1.76
CA THR A 42 5.16 -7.87 1.80
C THR A 42 6.60 -8.40 1.88
N ASN A 43 7.56 -7.59 1.42
CA ASN A 43 9.00 -7.85 1.54
C ASN A 43 9.54 -7.63 2.95
N ASN A 44 8.79 -6.97 3.84
CA ASN A 44 9.23 -6.71 5.20
C ASN A 44 9.25 -8.00 6.03
N THR A 45 10.35 -8.16 6.74
CA THR A 45 10.47 -9.08 7.86
C THR A 45 9.96 -8.42 9.14
N LYS A 46 9.77 -9.21 10.19
CA LYS A 46 9.39 -8.68 11.49
C LYS A 46 10.54 -7.84 12.05
N ALA A 47 10.25 -6.58 12.40
CA ALA A 47 11.24 -5.69 12.99
C ALA A 47 11.88 -6.30 14.24
N SER A 48 13.19 -6.20 14.34
CA SER A 48 14.03 -6.68 15.44
C SER A 48 14.40 -5.59 16.45
N SER A 49 14.17 -4.31 16.10
CA SER A 49 14.45 -3.16 16.96
C SER A 49 13.42 -2.05 16.79
N LEU A 50 13.37 -1.12 17.77
CA LEU A 50 12.50 0.05 17.69
C LEU A 50 12.88 0.98 16.53
N GLN A 51 14.18 1.10 16.22
CA GLN A 51 14.63 1.92 15.09
C GLN A 51 14.18 1.32 13.76
N GLU A 52 14.28 0.01 13.60
CA GLU A 52 13.79 -0.69 12.42
C GLU A 52 12.26 -0.56 12.29
N LEU A 53 11.52 -0.72 13.40
CA LEU A 53 10.07 -0.52 13.41
C LEU A 53 9.69 0.90 12.97
N ARG A 54 10.42 1.92 13.45
CA ARG A 54 10.20 3.32 13.04
C ARG A 54 10.50 3.53 11.56
N ASN A 55 11.55 2.91 11.03
CA ASN A 55 11.90 3.02 9.61
C ASN A 55 10.81 2.37 8.73
N ILE A 56 10.34 1.18 9.10
CA ILE A 56 9.24 0.50 8.39
C ILE A 56 7.97 1.35 8.42
N ALA A 57 7.58 1.86 9.60
CA ALA A 57 6.39 2.70 9.73
C ALA A 57 6.48 3.99 8.88
N LYS A 58 7.68 4.55 8.74
CA LYS A 58 7.91 5.72 7.87
C LYS A 58 7.68 5.37 6.39
N LEU A 59 8.22 4.24 5.93
CA LEU A 59 8.03 3.77 4.55
C LEU A 59 6.55 3.43 4.27
N GLU A 60 5.85 2.82 5.22
CA GLU A 60 4.41 2.55 5.13
C GLU A 60 3.61 3.86 5.03
N PHE A 61 3.91 4.84 5.88
CA PHE A 61 3.29 6.16 5.83
C PHE A 61 3.51 6.86 4.49
N GLU A 62 4.77 6.91 4.00
CA GLU A 62 5.12 7.49 2.71
C GLU A 62 4.41 6.77 1.57
N GLY A 63 4.36 5.42 1.61
CA GLY A 63 3.62 4.61 0.66
C GLY A 63 2.14 4.96 0.58
N VAL A 64 1.46 5.09 1.72
CA VAL A 64 0.07 5.55 1.75
C VAL A 64 -0.04 6.98 1.23
N GLN A 65 0.83 7.89 1.66
CA GLN A 65 0.82 9.30 1.27
C GLN A 65 1.00 9.52 -0.23
N GLU A 66 1.83 8.71 -0.89
CA GLU A 66 2.10 8.81 -2.32
C GLU A 66 1.04 8.14 -3.20
N ALA A 67 0.25 7.21 -2.66
CA ALA A 67 -0.75 6.48 -3.42
C ALA A 67 -1.91 7.39 -3.86
N ASP A 68 -2.45 7.17 -5.05
CA ASP A 68 -3.64 7.89 -5.50
C ASP A 68 -4.92 7.27 -4.88
N PHE A 69 -4.90 5.96 -4.57
CA PHE A 69 -5.95 5.24 -3.84
C PHE A 69 -5.39 4.11 -2.96
N LEU A 70 -6.19 3.65 -2.00
CA LEU A 70 -5.87 2.55 -1.08
C LEU A 70 -6.79 1.34 -1.35
N ILE A 71 -6.24 0.13 -1.32
CA ILE A 71 -7.00 -1.13 -1.29
C ILE A 71 -6.85 -1.70 0.12
N PHE A 72 -7.95 -1.99 0.79
CA PHE A 72 -7.95 -2.58 2.12
C PHE A 72 -8.49 -4.01 2.09
N ILE A 73 -7.66 -4.99 2.40
CA ILE A 73 -8.06 -6.40 2.36
C ILE A 73 -8.37 -6.89 3.77
N PHE A 74 -9.62 -7.31 3.98
CA PHE A 74 -10.06 -7.90 5.25
C PHE A 74 -9.69 -9.39 5.38
N PRO A 75 -9.44 -9.87 6.62
CA PRO A 75 -9.31 -9.09 7.84
C PRO A 75 -7.96 -8.33 7.88
N GLY A 76 -7.99 -7.05 8.27
CA GLY A 76 -6.81 -6.21 8.42
C GLY A 76 -6.02 -6.49 9.71
N GLY A 77 -4.74 -6.10 9.72
CA GLY A 77 -3.89 -6.09 10.92
C GLY A 77 -3.93 -4.75 11.67
N LYS A 78 -3.14 -4.63 12.75
CA LYS A 78 -2.99 -3.36 13.49
C LYS A 78 -2.44 -2.24 12.59
N GLY A 79 -1.38 -2.53 11.83
CA GLY A 79 -0.79 -1.59 10.85
C GLY A 79 -1.79 -1.18 9.77
N ALA A 80 -2.47 -2.16 9.16
CA ALA A 80 -3.51 -1.90 8.16
C ALA A 80 -4.56 -0.88 8.63
N ASN A 81 -5.09 -1.02 9.86
CA ASN A 81 -6.06 -0.06 10.39
C ASN A 81 -5.49 1.37 10.55
N ILE A 82 -4.19 1.49 10.86
CA ILE A 82 -3.49 2.78 10.92
C ILE A 82 -3.35 3.37 9.51
N GLU A 83 -2.90 2.57 8.54
CA GLU A 83 -2.80 2.95 7.13
C GLU A 83 -4.15 3.42 6.57
N PHE A 84 -5.23 2.72 6.92
CA PHE A 84 -6.59 3.12 6.55
C PHE A 84 -7.01 4.45 7.18
N GLY A 85 -6.68 4.67 8.46
CA GLY A 85 -6.90 5.95 9.13
C GLY A 85 -6.14 7.10 8.47
N ILE A 86 -4.87 6.87 8.10
CA ILE A 86 -4.05 7.84 7.36
C ILE A 86 -4.67 8.15 5.99
N ALA A 87 -5.03 7.12 5.22
CA ALA A 87 -5.66 7.29 3.90
C ALA A 87 -6.98 8.06 4.00
N SER A 88 -7.81 7.75 5.00
CA SER A 88 -9.06 8.46 5.28
C SER A 88 -8.81 9.93 5.63
N GLY A 89 -7.84 10.22 6.49
CA GLY A 89 -7.45 11.59 6.86
C GLY A 89 -6.92 12.40 5.66
N LEU A 90 -6.23 11.74 4.73
CA LEU A 90 -5.76 12.32 3.47
C LEU A 90 -6.83 12.34 2.36
N LYS A 91 -8.07 11.90 2.65
CA LYS A 91 -9.19 11.81 1.70
C LYS A 91 -8.87 11.01 0.44
N LYS A 92 -8.09 9.94 0.58
CA LYS A 92 -7.81 9.00 -0.51
C LYS A 92 -9.02 8.11 -0.71
N GLU A 93 -9.30 7.78 -1.98
CA GLU A 93 -10.27 6.75 -2.31
C GLU A 93 -9.81 5.42 -1.72
N SER A 94 -10.73 4.70 -1.09
CA SER A 94 -10.47 3.40 -0.47
C SER A 94 -11.41 2.35 -1.04
N ILE A 95 -10.84 1.24 -1.51
CA ILE A 95 -11.54 0.08 -2.06
C ILE A 95 -11.43 -1.06 -1.04
N PHE A 96 -12.52 -1.77 -0.77
CA PHE A 96 -12.62 -2.83 0.24
C PHE A 96 -12.98 -4.17 -0.38
#